data_AF-A0A4Z1H5M9-F1
#
_entry.id   AF-A0A4Z1H5M9-F1
#
_cell.length_a   1.000
_cell.length_b   1.000
_cell.length_c   1.000
_cell.angle_alpha   90.00
_cell.angle_beta   90.00
_cell.angle_gamma   90.00
#
_symmetry.space_group_name_H-M   'P 1'
#
loop_
_entity.id
_entity.type
_entity.pdbx_description
1 polymer ?
#
loop_
_entity_poly.entity_id
_entity_poly.type
_entity_poly.pdbx_seq_one_letter_code
_entity_poly.pdbx_strand_id
1 'polypeptide(L)'
;MDIIDSVNRAISAADLSPTEHLLLKHFIEEAVEPELAAQFMKSIIDRDSNDVEENLRQFKKDWRKLASRLTVVEPISKPLDALVRERDGPYCTMSMFREGNTRPVPTPVESAHVIPPSFLRDIESSAEEGHLIRILETFFSTPNVNRLNALLSSQIRNNAIALRNLWLLSPSVHKAFRAGHIEARKSDDDSEDVDTGALQLETYELAYKYPEPLKKSLPWKWISLFWISRMV
;
A
#
# COMPACT_ATOMS: atom_id res chain seq x y z
N MET A 1 12.98 3.27 -28.93
CA MET A 1 12.40 4.34 -28.11
C MET A 1 11.74 3.66 -26.94
N ASP A 2 12.14 4.01 -25.72
CA ASP A 2 11.62 3.38 -24.51
C ASP A 2 10.09 3.59 -24.42
N ILE A 3 9.35 2.52 -24.12
CA ILE A 3 7.89 2.58 -23.98
C ILE A 3 7.49 3.47 -22.81
N ILE A 4 8.27 3.46 -21.73
CA ILE A 4 8.05 4.27 -20.54
C ILE A 4 8.16 5.76 -20.92
N ASP A 5 9.24 6.15 -21.60
CA ASP A 5 9.43 7.53 -22.09
C ASP A 5 8.34 7.98 -23.06
N SER A 6 7.85 7.06 -23.90
CA SER A 6 6.76 7.35 -24.82
C SER A 6 5.46 7.68 -24.07
N VAL A 7 5.10 6.86 -23.10
CA VAL A 7 3.88 7.03 -22.31
C VAL A 7 3.98 8.25 -21.40
N ASN A 8 5.12 8.46 -20.74
CA ASN A 8 5.36 9.63 -19.90
C ASN A 8 5.25 10.95 -20.68
N ARG A 9 5.71 10.97 -21.94
CA ARG A 9 5.52 12.14 -22.82
C ARG A 9 4.05 12.33 -23.20
N ALA A 10 3.32 11.26 -23.50
CA ALA A 10 1.89 11.35 -23.80
C ALA A 10 1.09 11.87 -22.59
N ILE A 11 1.35 11.35 -21.38
CA ILE A 11 0.77 11.86 -20.14
C ILE A 11 1.09 13.35 -19.96
N SER A 12 2.34 13.75 -20.18
CA SER A 12 2.76 15.15 -20.01
C SER A 12 2.17 16.11 -21.04
N ALA A 13 1.77 15.60 -22.21
CA ALA A 13 1.15 16.39 -23.27
C ALA A 13 -0.37 16.55 -23.10
N ALA A 14 -1.02 15.69 -22.30
CA ALA A 14 -2.45 15.75 -22.03
C ALA A 14 -2.81 16.92 -21.11
N ASP A 15 -3.99 17.51 -21.32
CA ASP A 15 -4.53 18.61 -20.52
C ASP A 15 -5.06 18.11 -19.16
N LEU A 16 -4.13 17.79 -18.27
CA LEU A 16 -4.38 17.33 -16.91
C LEU A 16 -3.74 18.29 -15.91
N SER A 17 -4.28 18.31 -14.69
CA SER A 17 -3.67 19.03 -13.58
C SER A 17 -2.30 18.43 -13.20
N PRO A 18 -1.41 19.21 -12.57
CA PRO A 18 -0.09 18.72 -12.14
C PRO A 18 -0.15 17.47 -11.24
N THR A 19 -1.16 17.37 -10.38
CA THR A 19 -1.35 16.21 -9.49
C THR A 19 -1.77 14.96 -10.26
N GLU A 20 -2.57 15.11 -11.31
CA GLU A 20 -2.95 13.99 -12.17
C GLU A 20 -1.75 13.46 -12.96
N HIS A 21 -0.93 14.34 -13.53
CA HIS A 21 0.32 13.92 -14.17
C HIS A 21 1.22 13.13 -13.23
N LEU A 22 1.39 13.62 -12.00
CA LEU A 22 2.22 12.96 -11.00
C LEU A 22 1.69 11.57 -10.63
N LEU A 23 0.38 11.46 -10.37
CA LEU A 23 -0.26 10.19 -10.02
C LEU A 23 -0.14 9.15 -11.15
N LEU A 24 -0.33 9.56 -12.41
CA LEU A 24 -0.27 8.66 -13.56
C LEU A 24 1.16 8.17 -13.85
N LYS A 25 2.16 9.05 -13.70
CA LYS A 25 3.57 8.65 -13.84
C LYS A 25 4.02 7.73 -12.71
N HIS A 26 3.61 8.06 -11.48
CA HIS A 26 3.91 7.25 -10.30
C HIS A 26 3.33 5.83 -10.40
N PHE A 27 2.17 5.65 -11.04
CA PHE A 27 1.63 4.32 -11.32
C PHE A 27 2.60 3.43 -12.12
N ILE A 28 3.31 4.01 -13.09
CA ILE A 28 4.28 3.29 -13.93
C ILE A 28 5.57 3.06 -13.14
N GLU A 29 6.08 4.10 -12.49
CA GLU A 29 7.36 4.08 -11.77
C GLU A 29 7.37 3.07 -10.61
N GLU A 30 6.26 2.98 -9.85
CA GLU A 30 6.18 2.13 -8.66
C GLU A 30 5.67 0.71 -8.92
N ALA A 31 5.24 0.41 -10.15
CA ALA A 31 4.74 -0.91 -10.49
C ALA A 31 5.80 -2.00 -10.23
N VAL A 32 5.33 -3.24 -10.04
CA VAL A 32 6.22 -4.41 -9.96
C VAL A 32 7.00 -4.59 -11.26
N GLU A 33 6.35 -4.33 -12.39
CA GLU A 33 6.92 -4.39 -13.73
C GLU A 33 6.57 -3.09 -14.48
N PRO A 34 7.44 -2.04 -14.39
CA PRO A 34 7.18 -0.73 -14.98
C PRO A 34 6.86 -0.78 -16.48
N GLU A 35 7.50 -1.67 -17.24
CA GLU A 35 7.25 -1.83 -18.68
C GLU A 35 5.84 -2.36 -18.95
N LEU A 36 5.33 -3.30 -18.14
CA LEU A 36 3.96 -3.79 -18.28
C LEU A 36 2.95 -2.72 -17.88
N ALA A 37 3.24 -1.94 -16.83
CA ALA A 37 2.42 -0.81 -16.44
C ALA A 37 2.37 0.27 -17.52
N ALA A 38 3.49 0.57 -18.17
CA ALA A 38 3.55 1.47 -19.31
C ALA A 38 2.76 0.91 -20.51
N GLN A 39 2.87 -0.39 -20.83
CA GLN A 39 2.07 -1.01 -21.89
C GLN A 39 0.57 -0.92 -21.62
N PHE A 40 0.16 -1.17 -20.37
CA PHE A 40 -1.23 -1.05 -19.97
C PHE A 40 -1.72 0.40 -20.07
N MET A 41 -0.95 1.37 -19.58
CA MET A 41 -1.28 2.79 -19.68
C MET A 41 -1.35 3.24 -21.15
N LYS A 42 -0.45 2.76 -22.00
CA LYS A 42 -0.51 2.97 -23.45
C LYS A 42 -1.83 2.47 -24.03
N SER A 43 -2.30 1.29 -23.63
CA SER A 43 -3.60 0.76 -24.09
C SER A 43 -4.81 1.61 -23.65
N ILE A 44 -4.67 2.39 -22.56
CA ILE A 44 -5.68 3.35 -22.12
C ILE A 44 -5.65 4.60 -23.01
N ILE A 45 -4.45 5.12 -23.28
CA ILE A 45 -4.24 6.29 -24.14
C ILE A 45 -4.70 6.00 -25.58
N ASP A 46 -4.36 4.83 -26.10
CA ASP A 46 -4.66 4.42 -27.48
C ASP A 46 -6.13 3.97 -27.68
N ARG A 47 -6.94 3.90 -26.61
CA ARG A 47 -8.33 3.42 -26.67
C ARG A 47 -9.22 4.32 -27.53
N ASP A 48 -9.12 5.63 -27.31
CA ASP A 48 -9.71 6.66 -28.17
C ASP A 48 -8.73 7.83 -28.24
N SER A 49 -8.03 7.96 -29.36
CA SER A 49 -7.02 9.00 -29.56
C SER A 49 -7.59 10.41 -29.55
N ASN A 50 -8.91 10.57 -29.67
CA ASN A 50 -9.56 11.87 -29.60
C ASN A 50 -9.94 12.27 -28.17
N ASP A 51 -9.84 11.35 -27.20
CA ASP A 51 -10.29 11.55 -25.82
C ASP A 51 -9.29 10.96 -24.80
N VAL A 52 -8.01 11.26 -25.00
CA VAL A 52 -6.92 10.80 -24.13
C VAL A 52 -7.13 11.27 -22.70
N GLU A 53 -7.56 12.51 -22.50
CA GLU A 53 -7.81 13.11 -21.20
C GLU A 53 -8.92 12.40 -20.43
N GLU A 54 -10.08 12.10 -21.04
CA GLU A 54 -11.14 11.38 -20.33
C GLU A 54 -10.72 9.94 -20.04
N ASN A 55 -10.01 9.28 -20.94
CA ASN A 55 -9.47 7.93 -20.70
C ASN A 55 -8.53 7.91 -19.48
N LEU A 56 -7.61 8.88 -19.37
CA LEU A 56 -6.70 9.01 -18.23
C LEU A 56 -7.44 9.40 -16.94
N ARG A 57 -8.44 10.28 -17.02
CA ARG A 57 -9.29 10.66 -15.86
C ARG A 57 -10.15 9.49 -15.39
N GLN A 58 -10.66 8.67 -16.30
CA GLN A 58 -11.42 7.48 -15.97
C GLN A 58 -10.53 6.45 -15.27
N PHE A 59 -9.34 6.19 -15.82
CA PHE A 59 -8.34 5.36 -15.14
C PHE A 59 -8.04 5.88 -13.72
N LYS A 60 -7.84 7.19 -13.56
CA LYS A 60 -7.62 7.81 -12.24
C LYS A 60 -8.80 7.56 -11.28
N LYS A 61 -10.05 7.67 -11.75
CA LYS A 61 -11.25 7.38 -10.94
C LYS A 61 -11.26 5.91 -10.48
N ASP A 62 -10.89 4.99 -11.35
CA ASP A 62 -10.83 3.56 -11.06
C ASP A 62 -9.70 3.23 -10.07
N TRP A 63 -8.53 3.81 -10.28
CA TRP A 63 -7.39 3.67 -9.38
C TRP A 63 -7.68 4.22 -7.98
N ARG A 64 -8.37 5.36 -7.91
CA ARG A 64 -8.90 5.94 -6.66
C ARG A 64 -9.91 5.02 -5.99
N LYS A 65 -10.81 4.39 -6.76
CA LYS A 65 -11.80 3.44 -6.22
C LYS A 65 -11.10 2.26 -5.55
N LEU A 66 -10.03 1.71 -6.14
CA LEU A 66 -9.19 0.70 -5.50
C LEU A 66 -8.57 1.20 -4.20
N ALA A 67 -7.93 2.38 -4.22
CA ALA A 67 -7.29 2.94 -3.02
C ALA A 67 -8.31 3.17 -1.87
N SER A 68 -9.52 3.62 -2.19
CA SER A 68 -10.58 3.83 -1.18
C SER A 68 -11.00 2.55 -0.45
N ARG A 69 -10.82 1.37 -1.05
CA ARG A 69 -11.10 0.10 -0.38
C ARG A 69 -10.11 -0.20 0.75
N LEU A 70 -8.93 0.41 0.77
CA LEU A 70 -7.94 0.28 1.86
C LEU A 70 -8.25 1.14 3.09
N THR A 71 -9.09 2.17 2.92
CA THR A 71 -9.44 3.09 4.02
C THR A 71 -10.54 2.52 4.91
N VAL A 72 -11.13 1.38 4.55
CA VAL A 72 -12.18 0.71 5.32
C VAL A 72 -11.65 0.25 6.68
N VAL A 73 -12.40 0.55 7.74
CA VAL A 73 -12.12 0.06 9.10
C VAL A 73 -13.03 -1.12 9.38
N GLU A 74 -12.45 -2.32 9.40
CA GLU A 74 -13.17 -3.53 9.77
C GLU A 74 -13.02 -3.87 11.26
N PRO A 75 -14.07 -4.38 11.91
CA PRO A 75 -14.03 -4.78 13.30
C PRO A 75 -13.15 -6.03 13.49
N ILE A 76 -12.36 -6.02 14.55
CA ILE A 76 -11.50 -7.15 14.93
C ILE A 76 -12.18 -7.92 16.06
N SER A 77 -12.18 -9.24 15.95
CA SER A 77 -12.77 -10.10 16.97
C SER A 77 -11.99 -10.00 18.29
N LYS A 78 -12.69 -10.08 19.43
CA LYS A 78 -12.04 -10.02 20.76
C LYS A 78 -10.92 -11.06 20.95
N PRO A 79 -11.05 -12.32 20.49
CA PRO A 79 -9.95 -13.28 20.60
C PRO A 79 -8.71 -12.85 19.82
N LEU A 80 -8.90 -12.26 18.64
CA LEU A 80 -7.79 -11.82 17.80
C LEU A 80 -7.13 -10.56 18.35
N ASP A 81 -7.91 -9.61 18.88
CA ASP A 81 -7.38 -8.43 19.60
C ASP A 81 -6.55 -8.83 20.82
N ALA A 82 -6.99 -9.84 21.58
CA ALA A 82 -6.22 -10.38 22.70
C ALA A 82 -4.87 -10.95 22.26
N LEU A 83 -4.84 -11.73 21.16
CA LEU A 83 -3.62 -12.28 20.60
C LEU A 83 -2.66 -11.21 20.08
N VAL A 84 -3.17 -10.11 19.49
CA VAL A 84 -2.32 -8.98 19.07
C VAL A 84 -1.66 -8.32 20.28
N ARG A 85 -2.42 -8.09 21.36
CA ARG A 85 -1.90 -7.50 22.60
C ARG A 85 -0.91 -8.41 23.32
N GLU A 86 -1.09 -9.73 23.23
CA GLU A 86 -0.12 -10.70 23.73
C GLU A 86 1.19 -10.65 22.94
N ARG A 87 1.10 -10.52 21.60
CA ARG A 87 2.26 -10.42 20.71
C ARG A 87 3.04 -9.10 20.87
N ASP A 88 2.34 -7.97 20.84
CA ASP A 88 2.94 -6.64 20.75
C ASP A 88 3.08 -5.93 22.11
N GLY A 89 2.42 -6.44 23.14
CA GLY A 89 2.31 -5.77 24.43
C GLY A 89 1.33 -4.59 24.39
N PRO A 90 1.39 -3.67 25.37
CA PRO A 90 0.45 -2.56 25.49
C PRO A 90 0.81 -1.33 24.65
N TYR A 91 1.79 -1.42 23.74
CA TYR A 91 2.38 -0.25 23.08
C TYR A 91 1.98 -0.15 21.61
N CYS A 92 1.87 1.08 21.13
CA CYS A 92 1.71 1.32 19.70
C CYS A 92 2.98 0.85 18.98
N THR A 93 2.83 0.05 17.92
CA THR A 93 3.92 -0.53 17.11
C THR A 93 4.91 0.56 16.65
N MET A 94 4.43 1.77 16.38
CA MET A 94 5.27 2.90 15.94
C MET A 94 6.01 3.62 17.07
N SER A 95 5.60 3.43 18.33
CA SER A 95 6.17 4.12 19.50
C SER A 95 7.19 3.29 20.27
N MET A 96 7.39 2.02 19.88
CA MET A 96 8.23 1.05 20.59
C MET A 96 9.74 1.33 20.51
N PHE A 97 10.18 2.25 19.64
CA PHE A 97 11.59 2.41 19.25
C PHE A 97 12.21 3.77 19.55
N ARG A 98 11.70 4.53 20.54
CA ARG A 98 12.36 5.80 20.91
C ARG A 98 13.70 5.54 21.61
N GLU A 99 14.72 6.28 21.18
CA GLU A 99 16.06 6.28 21.77
C GLU A 99 16.02 6.50 23.28
N GLY A 100 16.82 5.69 23.99
CA GLY A 100 17.08 5.87 25.41
C GLY A 100 16.22 5.04 26.36
N ASN A 101 16.17 3.71 26.17
CA ASN A 101 15.82 2.65 27.16
C ASN A 101 14.63 2.86 28.13
N THR A 102 13.84 3.91 27.93
CA THR A 102 12.74 4.32 28.79
C THR A 102 11.47 3.94 28.05
N ARG A 103 10.76 2.95 28.61
CA ARG A 103 9.48 2.53 28.04
C ARG A 103 8.54 3.73 28.06
N PRO A 104 7.95 4.12 26.91
CA PRO A 104 7.00 5.22 26.89
C PRO A 104 5.82 4.90 27.80
N VAL A 105 5.20 5.94 28.37
CA VAL A 105 3.97 5.77 29.15
C VAL A 105 2.94 5.05 28.27
N PRO A 106 2.31 3.96 28.73
CA PRO A 106 1.29 3.27 27.96
C PRO A 106 0.19 4.24 27.54
N THR A 107 0.01 4.38 26.24
CA THR A 107 -1.09 5.17 25.66
C THR A 107 -2.22 4.21 25.26
N PRO A 108 -3.46 4.69 25.14
CA PRO A 108 -4.54 3.88 24.60
C PRO A 108 -4.17 3.37 23.20
N VAL A 109 -4.39 2.08 22.95
CA VAL A 109 -4.08 1.42 21.68
C VAL A 109 -5.22 0.53 21.22
N GLU A 110 -5.38 0.47 19.90
CA GLU A 110 -6.37 -0.30 19.18
C GLU A 110 -5.73 -1.14 18.08
N SER A 111 -6.28 -2.34 17.86
CA SER A 111 -5.84 -3.20 16.78
C SER A 111 -6.38 -2.68 15.45
N ALA A 112 -5.57 -2.76 14.40
CA ALA A 112 -5.92 -2.29 13.07
C ALA A 112 -5.43 -3.28 12.00
N HIS A 113 -6.31 -3.62 11.05
CA HIS A 113 -5.91 -4.35 9.85
C HIS A 113 -4.95 -3.52 8.99
N VAL A 114 -3.82 -4.07 8.56
CA VAL A 114 -2.95 -3.39 7.61
C VAL A 114 -3.68 -3.28 6.26
N ILE A 115 -4.17 -4.42 5.76
CA ILE A 115 -5.05 -4.51 4.59
C ILE A 115 -6.42 -5.02 5.06
N PRO A 116 -7.52 -4.29 4.79
CA PRO A 116 -8.86 -4.75 5.15
C PRO A 116 -9.18 -6.13 4.54
N PRO A 117 -9.68 -7.12 5.31
CA PRO A 117 -10.12 -8.41 4.79
C PRO A 117 -11.11 -8.34 3.62
N SER A 118 -11.89 -7.27 3.50
CA SER A 118 -12.82 -7.03 2.40
C SER A 118 -12.18 -6.40 1.16
N PHE A 119 -10.88 -6.09 1.17
CA PHE A 119 -10.22 -5.33 0.10
C PHE A 119 -10.46 -5.90 -1.30
N LEU A 120 -10.34 -7.23 -1.48
CA LEU A 120 -10.59 -7.92 -2.75
C LEU A 120 -12.00 -8.51 -2.89
N ARG A 121 -12.83 -8.40 -1.86
CA ARG A 121 -14.17 -8.98 -1.86
C ARG A 121 -15.01 -8.31 -2.94
N ASP A 122 -15.76 -9.12 -3.67
CA ASP A 122 -16.71 -8.71 -4.72
C ASP A 122 -16.09 -8.06 -5.97
N ILE A 123 -14.77 -7.80 -6.01
CA ILE A 123 -14.09 -7.25 -7.20
C ILE A 123 -14.11 -8.27 -8.35
N GLU A 124 -13.79 -9.54 -8.05
CA GLU A 124 -13.74 -10.62 -9.04
C GLU A 124 -15.15 -11.05 -9.52
N SER A 125 -16.17 -10.83 -8.69
CA SER A 125 -17.55 -11.28 -8.95
C SER A 125 -18.42 -10.24 -9.63
N SER A 126 -18.02 -8.96 -9.60
CA SER A 126 -18.73 -7.89 -10.29
C SER A 126 -18.22 -7.75 -11.72
N ALA A 127 -19.10 -7.98 -12.70
CA ALA A 127 -18.82 -7.71 -14.11
C ALA A 127 -18.41 -6.24 -14.35
N GLU A 128 -18.83 -5.33 -13.47
CA GLU A 128 -18.52 -3.90 -13.53
C GLU A 128 -17.19 -3.52 -12.84
N GLU A 129 -16.61 -4.38 -11.99
CA GLU A 129 -15.35 -4.12 -11.27
C GLU A 129 -14.17 -4.96 -11.78
N GLY A 130 -14.39 -5.79 -12.80
CA GLY A 130 -13.34 -6.63 -13.41
C GLY A 130 -12.17 -5.83 -14.01
N HIS A 131 -12.33 -4.53 -14.30
CA HIS A 131 -11.21 -3.68 -14.68
C HIS A 131 -10.33 -3.29 -13.49
N LEU A 132 -10.90 -3.20 -12.27
CA LEU A 132 -10.13 -2.85 -11.07
C LEU A 132 -9.12 -3.95 -10.73
N ILE A 133 -9.51 -5.23 -10.83
CA ILE A 133 -8.56 -6.32 -10.61
C ILE A 133 -7.41 -6.26 -11.64
N ARG A 134 -7.71 -5.95 -12.90
CA ARG A 134 -6.69 -5.81 -13.95
C ARG A 134 -5.72 -4.67 -13.68
N ILE A 135 -6.20 -3.53 -13.16
CA ILE A 135 -5.29 -2.44 -12.78
C ILE A 135 -4.40 -2.88 -11.61
N LEU A 136 -4.98 -3.56 -10.60
CA LEU A 136 -4.23 -4.08 -9.46
C LEU A 136 -3.17 -5.11 -9.90
N GLU A 137 -3.52 -6.03 -10.80
CA GLU A 137 -2.60 -7.01 -11.38
C GLU A 137 -1.52 -6.36 -12.22
N THR A 138 -1.82 -5.28 -12.93
CA THR A 138 -0.81 -4.53 -13.68
C THR A 138 0.21 -3.89 -12.73
N PHE A 139 -0.26 -3.34 -11.60
CA PHE A 139 0.60 -2.68 -10.63
C PHE A 139 1.40 -3.66 -9.77
N PHE A 140 0.77 -4.77 -9.31
CA PHE A 140 1.40 -5.75 -8.42
C PHE A 140 1.93 -6.99 -9.09
N SER A 141 1.57 -7.30 -10.34
CA SER A 141 1.62 -8.62 -10.97
C SER A 141 0.55 -9.61 -10.48
N THR A 142 -0.01 -10.39 -11.41
CA THR A 142 -1.03 -11.43 -11.12
C THR A 142 -0.61 -12.42 -10.02
N PRO A 143 0.63 -12.97 -9.99
CA PRO A 143 1.06 -13.85 -8.90
C PRO A 143 0.95 -13.21 -7.52
N ASN A 144 1.19 -11.90 -7.41
CA ASN A 144 1.18 -11.19 -6.14
C ASN A 144 -0.24 -10.87 -5.70
N VAL A 145 -1.14 -10.54 -6.64
CA VAL A 145 -2.57 -10.39 -6.37
C VAL A 145 -3.19 -11.72 -5.91
N ASN A 146 -2.85 -12.83 -6.56
CA ASN A 146 -3.28 -14.17 -6.14
C ASN A 146 -2.78 -14.52 -4.74
N ARG A 147 -1.52 -14.20 -4.45
CA ARG A 147 -0.95 -14.38 -3.10
C ARG A 147 -1.69 -13.52 -2.07
N LEU A 148 -2.02 -12.27 -2.39
CA LEU A 148 -2.81 -11.42 -1.52
C LEU A 148 -4.19 -12.00 -1.26
N ASN A 149 -4.90 -12.43 -2.30
CA ASN A 149 -6.23 -13.02 -2.15
C ASN A 149 -6.19 -14.27 -1.26
N ALA A 150 -5.19 -15.14 -1.45
CA ALA A 150 -4.97 -16.30 -0.60
C ALA A 150 -4.70 -15.91 0.87
N LEU A 151 -3.91 -14.86 1.12
CA LEU A 151 -3.65 -14.35 2.47
C LEU A 151 -4.92 -13.80 3.13
N LEU A 152 -5.69 -12.96 2.41
CA LEU A 152 -6.91 -12.34 2.93
C LEU A 152 -8.05 -13.35 3.13
N SER A 153 -8.07 -14.44 2.37
CA SER A 153 -9.02 -15.54 2.54
C SER A 153 -8.63 -16.49 3.69
N SER A 154 -7.33 -16.79 3.83
CA SER A 154 -6.85 -17.76 4.82
C SER A 154 -6.86 -17.25 6.26
N GLN A 155 -6.73 -15.92 6.47
CA GLN A 155 -6.87 -15.29 7.79
C GLN A 155 -8.22 -15.58 8.48
N ILE A 156 -9.27 -15.90 7.74
CA ILE A 156 -10.59 -16.26 8.30
C ILE A 156 -10.50 -17.54 9.15
N ARG A 157 -9.58 -18.46 8.80
CA ARG A 157 -9.46 -19.78 9.42
C ARG A 157 -8.18 -19.95 10.24
N ASN A 158 -7.24 -19.02 10.14
CA ASN A 158 -5.91 -19.15 10.75
C ASN A 158 -5.49 -17.85 11.44
N ASN A 159 -5.55 -17.85 12.78
CA ASN A 159 -5.15 -16.72 13.61
C ASN A 159 -3.69 -16.31 13.39
N ALA A 160 -2.77 -17.25 13.14
CA ALA A 160 -1.36 -16.92 12.90
C ALA A 160 -1.17 -16.12 11.60
N ILE A 161 -1.98 -16.39 10.58
CA ILE A 161 -1.99 -15.60 9.34
C ILE A 161 -2.68 -14.25 9.58
N ALA A 162 -3.80 -14.24 10.29
CA ALA A 162 -4.54 -13.01 10.61
C ALA A 162 -3.68 -12.00 11.40
N LEU A 163 -2.89 -12.49 12.37
CA LEU A 163 -1.97 -11.67 13.14
C LEU A 163 -0.96 -10.92 12.25
N ARG A 164 -0.46 -11.53 11.16
CA ARG A 164 0.51 -10.87 10.26
C ARG A 164 -0.06 -9.64 9.56
N ASN A 165 -1.39 -9.53 9.47
CA ASN A 165 -2.11 -8.42 8.87
C ASN A 165 -2.68 -7.45 9.92
N LEU A 166 -2.17 -7.48 11.15
CA LEU A 166 -2.64 -6.64 12.26
C LEU A 166 -1.50 -5.87 12.89
N TRP A 167 -1.76 -4.59 13.17
CA TRP A 167 -0.91 -3.71 13.97
C TRP A 167 -1.66 -3.18 15.18
N LEU A 168 -0.90 -2.83 16.22
CA LEU A 168 -1.41 -2.15 17.39
C LEU A 168 -1.05 -0.67 17.26
N LEU A 169 -2.04 0.19 17.08
CA LEU A 169 -1.85 1.62 16.81
C LEU A 169 -2.49 2.47 17.90
N SER A 170 -1.95 3.66 18.15
CA SER A 170 -2.71 4.65 18.92
C SER A 170 -3.88 5.18 18.07
N PRO A 171 -4.97 5.68 18.68
CA PRO A 171 -6.12 6.17 17.90
C PRO A 171 -5.81 7.26 16.89
N SER A 172 -4.87 8.16 17.21
CA SER A 172 -4.42 9.19 16.28
C SER A 172 -3.66 8.61 15.08
N VAL A 173 -2.80 7.64 15.33
CA VAL A 173 -2.02 6.93 14.30
C VAL A 173 -2.93 6.06 13.45
N HIS A 174 -3.89 5.34 14.04
CA HIS A 174 -4.85 4.53 13.28
C HIS A 174 -5.68 5.40 12.34
N LYS A 175 -6.20 6.53 12.84
CA LYS A 175 -6.93 7.51 12.02
C LYS A 175 -6.07 8.05 10.87
N ALA A 176 -4.83 8.42 11.16
CA ALA A 176 -3.89 8.94 10.16
C ALA A 176 -3.52 7.86 9.13
N PHE A 177 -3.27 6.63 9.57
CA PHE A 177 -3.01 5.47 8.70
C PHE A 177 -4.18 5.24 7.74
N ARG A 178 -5.41 5.18 8.26
CA ARG A 178 -6.61 4.97 7.44
C ARG A 178 -6.93 6.12 6.50
N ALA A 179 -6.51 7.33 6.83
CA ALA A 179 -6.60 8.50 5.95
C ALA A 179 -5.47 8.57 4.91
N GLY A 180 -4.57 7.57 4.84
CA GLY A 180 -3.44 7.58 3.91
C GLY A 180 -2.37 8.61 4.26
N HIS A 181 -2.28 9.01 5.53
CA HIS A 181 -1.27 9.99 6.00
C HIS A 181 0.02 9.34 6.48
N ILE A 182 0.03 8.03 6.67
CA ILE A 182 1.18 7.26 7.15
C ILE A 182 1.51 6.20 6.11
N GLU A 183 2.80 6.14 5.77
CA GLU A 183 3.39 5.19 4.85
C GLU A 183 4.42 4.36 5.63
N ALA A 184 4.39 3.03 5.52
CA ALA A 184 5.31 2.14 6.24
C ALA A 184 6.29 1.48 5.28
N ARG A 185 7.51 2.01 5.13
CA ARG A 185 8.47 1.43 4.18
C ARG A 185 9.29 0.32 4.83
N LYS A 186 9.78 -0.61 4.01
CA LYS A 186 10.82 -1.54 4.45
C LYS A 186 12.11 -0.73 4.63
N SER A 187 12.82 -0.92 5.74
CA SER A 187 14.19 -0.44 5.84
C SER A 187 15.09 -1.31 4.95
N ASP A 188 15.79 -0.67 4.03
CA ASP A 188 16.89 -1.28 3.29
C ASP A 188 18.17 -1.09 4.09
N ASP A 189 18.23 -1.77 5.24
CA ASP A 189 19.43 -1.75 6.06
C ASP A 189 20.29 -2.98 5.73
N ASP A 190 21.10 -2.81 4.68
CA ASP A 190 22.27 -3.61 4.35
C ASP A 190 23.37 -2.63 3.83
N SER A 191 23.92 -1.75 4.67
CA SER A 191 25.32 -1.30 4.52
C SER A 191 25.84 -0.42 5.67
N GLU A 192 27.02 -0.79 6.14
CA GLU A 192 27.97 -0.06 7.01
C GLU A 192 28.19 1.41 6.58
N ASP A 193 28.35 2.29 7.58
CA ASP A 193 28.95 3.64 7.58
C ASP A 193 28.73 4.56 6.35
N VAL A 194 28.20 5.78 6.60
CA VAL A 194 28.87 7.08 6.28
C VAL A 194 28.01 8.25 6.78
N ASP A 195 28.66 9.13 7.54
CA ASP A 195 28.27 10.48 7.91
C ASP A 195 28.13 11.40 6.67
N THR A 196 26.96 12.00 6.44
CA THR A 196 26.87 13.35 5.85
C THR A 196 25.47 13.94 6.03
N GLY A 197 25.40 15.12 6.65
CA GLY A 197 24.17 15.85 6.89
C GLY A 197 23.51 16.40 5.60
N ALA A 198 22.24 16.05 5.40
CA ALA A 198 21.24 16.88 4.73
C ALA A 198 19.83 16.29 4.95
N LEU A 199 18.93 17.13 5.49
CA LEU A 199 17.47 17.01 5.52
C LEU A 199 16.88 15.70 6.12
N GLN A 200 16.58 15.77 7.42
CA GLN A 200 15.78 14.80 8.17
C GLN A 200 14.38 14.67 7.58
N LEU A 201 14.22 13.73 6.65
CA LEU A 201 12.99 12.96 6.55
C LEU A 201 13.10 11.92 7.67
N GLU A 202 12.26 12.03 8.71
CA GLU A 202 12.24 11.09 9.83
C GLU A 202 11.91 9.68 9.31
N THR A 203 12.95 8.89 9.08
CA THR A 203 12.88 7.48 8.72
C THR A 203 12.52 6.69 9.97
N TYR A 204 11.33 6.10 10.00
CA TYR A 204 10.87 5.27 11.12
C TYR A 204 11.39 3.84 10.94
N GLU A 205 12.42 3.48 11.71
CA GLU A 205 12.96 2.12 11.78
C GLU A 205 12.02 1.19 12.55
N LEU A 206 11.46 0.19 11.86
CA LEU A 206 10.83 -0.98 12.46
C LEU A 206 11.92 -2.04 12.69
N ALA A 207 12.70 -1.88 13.76
CA ALA A 207 13.74 -2.85 14.11
C ALA A 207 13.14 -4.17 14.63
N TYR A 208 13.56 -5.27 14.00
CA TYR A 208 13.05 -6.62 14.17
C TYR A 208 13.24 -7.18 15.59
N LYS A 209 12.19 -7.81 16.14
CA LYS A 209 12.31 -8.76 17.26
C LYS A 209 11.69 -10.13 16.94
N TYR A 210 12.11 -10.72 15.80
CA TYR A 210 12.14 -12.16 15.40
C TYR A 210 10.88 -13.07 15.55
N PRO A 211 10.75 -14.21 14.83
CA PRO A 211 11.79 -14.97 14.13
C PRO A 211 11.77 -14.87 12.60
N GLU A 212 13.00 -14.91 12.08
CA GLU A 212 13.52 -14.93 10.71
C GLU A 212 12.80 -14.12 9.61
N PRO A 213 13.50 -13.17 8.95
CA PRO A 213 13.01 -12.62 7.71
C PRO A 213 13.00 -13.75 6.68
N LEU A 214 11.80 -14.18 6.29
CA LEU A 214 11.59 -14.88 5.03
C LEU A 214 12.11 -13.98 3.92
N LYS A 215 13.40 -14.15 3.58
CA LYS A 215 13.99 -13.70 2.33
C LYS A 215 12.99 -14.09 1.24
N LYS A 216 12.40 -13.08 0.58
CA LYS A 216 11.38 -13.18 -0.49
C LYS A 216 9.90 -13.31 -0.07
N SER A 217 9.46 -12.57 0.95
CA SER A 217 8.06 -12.10 0.99
C SER A 217 8.12 -10.60 0.65
N LEU A 218 7.51 -10.02 -0.38
CA LEU A 218 6.11 -9.86 -0.82
C LEU A 218 5.14 -8.96 -0.01
N PRO A 219 5.35 -8.53 1.26
CA PRO A 219 4.46 -7.60 1.94
C PRO A 219 4.90 -6.12 1.87
N TRP A 220 5.93 -5.75 1.10
CA TRP A 220 6.52 -4.40 1.19
C TRP A 220 6.16 -3.43 0.06
N LYS A 221 5.66 -3.90 -1.11
CA LYS A 221 5.15 -3.01 -2.16
C LYS A 221 3.70 -2.52 -1.92
N TRP A 222 3.01 -3.07 -0.92
CA TRP A 222 1.60 -2.72 -0.61
C TRP A 222 1.45 -1.31 -0.03
N ILE A 223 2.56 -0.73 0.41
CA ILE A 223 2.61 0.59 1.01
C ILE A 223 2.52 1.72 -0.03
N SER A 224 2.91 1.48 -1.29
CA SER A 224 2.73 2.45 -2.37
C SER A 224 1.25 2.69 -2.71
N LEU A 225 0.33 1.74 -2.42
CA LEU A 225 -1.12 1.97 -2.57
C LEU A 225 -1.69 2.99 -1.58
N PHE A 226 -1.06 3.16 -0.41
CA PHE A 226 -1.52 4.14 0.59
C PHE A 226 -1.26 5.59 0.15
N TRP A 227 -0.21 5.82 -0.65
CA TRP A 227 0.14 7.15 -1.17
C TRP A 227 -0.90 7.69 -2.17
N ILE A 228 -1.58 6.78 -2.90
CA ILE A 228 -2.57 7.11 -3.94
C ILE A 228 -3.88 7.65 -3.37
N SER A 229 -4.24 7.31 -2.13
CA SER A 229 -5.45 7.85 -1.47
C SER A 229 -5.39 9.37 -1.26
N ARG A 230 -4.21 9.99 -1.42
CA ARG A 230 -3.97 11.40 -1.07
C ARG A 230 -3.66 12.32 -2.26
N MET A 231 -3.38 11.78 -3.45
CA MET A 231 -3.19 12.59 -4.68
C MET A 231 -4.50 12.86 -5.44
N VAL A 232 -5.60 12.91 -4.69
CA VAL A 232 -6.96 12.85 -5.18
C VAL A 232 -7.84 13.87 -4.48
#